data_AF-A0A9N9LL50-F1
#
_entry.id   AF-A0A9N9LL50-F1
#
_cell.length_a   1.000
_cell.length_b   1.000
_cell.length_c   1.000
_cell.angle_alpha   90.00
_cell.angle_beta   90.00
_cell.angle_gamma   90.00
#
_symmetry.space_group_name_H-M   'P 1'
#
loop_
_entity.id
_entity.type
_entity.pdbx_description
1 polymer ?
#
loop_
_entity_poly.entity_id
_entity_poly.type
_entity_poly.pdbx_seq_one_letter_code
_entity_poly.pdbx_strand_id
1 'polypeptide(L)'
;MFSGYLQAALYSAMNGTGGLAGWRWLFIFDGVITLPMALWYKNQTNPSFCCFRLTLFLAYYALPNLPSNTRVNWLKPEEVSLAQQRMVDAGKGKDEPVTFNGLKRVLGKWHFWVYTTYYTFFICSENIGLYMNLWLKSLHRYSVPQINTYPTVIKAVTILTTLIYG
;
A
#
# COMPACT_ATOMS: atom_id res chain seq x y z
N MET A 1 10.87 -0.79 -1.99
CA MET A 1 12.13 -0.81 -2.78
C MET A 1 12.60 0.57 -3.15
N PHE A 2 11.76 1.41 -3.78
CA PHE A 2 12.14 2.75 -4.24
C PHE A 2 12.62 3.71 -3.14
N SER A 3 12.04 3.62 -1.94
CA SER A 3 12.45 4.46 -0.80
C SER A 3 13.93 4.31 -0.42
N GLY A 4 14.52 3.10 -0.49
CA GLY A 4 15.92 2.87 -0.15
C GLY A 4 16.91 3.51 -1.14
N TYR A 5 16.60 3.45 -2.43
CA TYR A 5 17.40 4.11 -3.47
C TYR A 5 17.30 5.64 -3.39
N LEU A 6 16.09 6.17 -3.14
CA LEU A 6 15.91 7.61 -2.92
C LEU A 6 16.65 8.08 -1.66
N GLN A 7 16.64 7.29 -0.60
CA GLN A 7 17.37 7.60 0.63
C GLN A 7 18.88 7.58 0.43
N ALA A 8 19.42 6.61 -0.31
CA ALA A 8 20.84 6.56 -0.66
C ALA A 8 21.26 7.74 -1.55
N ALA A 9 20.45 8.08 -2.56
CA ALA A 9 20.69 9.20 -3.47
C ALA A 9 20.64 10.56 -2.74
N LEU A 10 19.66 10.76 -1.86
CA LEU A 10 19.54 11.97 -1.03
C LEU A 10 20.68 12.08 -0.01
N TYR A 11 21.13 10.95 0.54
CA TYR A 11 22.30 10.92 1.42
C TYR A 11 23.58 11.31 0.65
N SER A 12 23.80 10.80 -0.57
CA SER A 12 24.98 11.17 -1.36
C SER A 12 24.95 12.59 -1.93
N ALA A 13 23.76 13.09 -2.31
CA ALA A 13 23.64 14.39 -2.99
C ALA A 13 23.38 15.58 -2.05
N MET A 14 22.74 15.35 -0.89
CA MET A 14 22.17 16.42 -0.05
C MET A 14 22.45 16.28 1.45
N ASN A 15 23.46 15.49 1.84
CA ASN A 15 23.92 15.50 3.23
C ASN A 15 24.64 16.80 3.56
N GLY A 16 24.06 17.60 4.46
CA GLY A 16 24.64 18.86 4.92
C GLY A 16 24.23 20.07 4.08
N THR A 17 23.53 19.90 2.96
CA THR A 17 22.94 21.02 2.22
C THR A 17 21.82 21.65 3.04
N GLY A 18 21.97 22.93 3.36
CA GLY A 18 21.02 23.68 4.19
C GLY A 18 21.06 23.35 5.69
N GLY A 19 22.13 22.72 6.20
CA GLY A 19 22.26 22.36 7.63
C GLY A 19 21.37 21.18 8.07
N LEU A 20 20.76 20.49 7.10
CA LEU A 20 19.84 19.37 7.33
C LEU A 20 20.51 18.05 6.93
N ALA A 21 20.30 17.01 7.73
CA ALA A 21 20.72 15.66 7.38
C ALA A 21 19.85 15.09 6.26
N GLY A 22 20.41 14.27 5.36
CA GLY A 22 19.71 13.75 4.17
C GLY A 22 18.42 12.99 4.46
N TRP A 23 18.25 12.41 5.66
CA TRP A 23 17.00 11.77 6.06
C TRP A 23 15.83 12.75 6.26
N ARG A 24 16.12 14.01 6.64
CA ARG A 24 15.09 15.07 6.78
C ARG A 24 14.61 15.55 5.42
N TRP A 25 15.53 15.62 4.45
CA TRP A 25 15.19 15.95 3.06
C TRP A 25 14.24 14.92 2.44
N LEU A 26 14.38 13.64 2.78
CA LEU A 26 13.45 12.60 2.30
C LEU A 26 12.00 12.88 2.72
N PHE A 27 11.77 13.27 3.98
CA PHE A 27 10.42 13.65 4.46
C PHE A 27 9.89 14.93 3.81
N ILE A 28 10.77 15.88 3.49
CA ILE A 28 10.38 17.11 2.79
C ILE A 28 9.95 16.79 1.35
N PHE A 29 10.70 15.99 0.62
CA PHE A 29 10.34 15.57 -0.74
C PHE A 29 9.04 14.75 -0.76
N ASP A 30 8.88 13.81 0.16
CA ASP A 30 7.64 13.03 0.29
C ASP A 30 6.45 13.94 0.62
N GLY A 31 6.64 14.92 1.51
CA GLY A 31 5.64 15.95 1.83
C GLY A 31 5.29 16.85 0.64
N VAL A 32 6.26 17.30 -0.14
CA VAL A 32 6.03 18.17 -1.31
C VAL A 32 5.31 17.42 -2.44
N ILE A 33 5.49 16.11 -2.57
CA ILE A 33 4.76 15.30 -3.56
C ILE A 33 3.34 14.98 -3.07
N THR A 34 3.16 14.70 -1.78
CA THR A 34 1.87 14.30 -1.20
C THR A 34 0.95 15.47 -0.86
N LEU A 35 1.48 16.64 -0.48
CA LEU A 35 0.67 17.82 -0.14
C LEU A 35 -0.17 18.35 -1.32
N PRO A 36 0.36 18.49 -2.55
CA PRO A 36 -0.45 18.80 -3.72
C PRO A 36 -1.50 17.75 -3.99
N MET A 37 -1.22 16.44 -3.82
CA MET A 37 -2.25 15.39 -3.92
C MET A 37 -3.38 15.60 -2.90
N ALA A 38 -3.04 15.86 -1.64
CA ALA A 38 -4.00 16.03 -0.56
C ALA A 38 -4.83 17.32 -0.71
N LEU A 39 -4.21 18.42 -1.13
CA LEU A 39 -4.90 19.69 -1.38
C LEU A 39 -5.74 19.66 -2.66
N TRP A 40 -5.28 18.95 -3.70
CA TRP A 40 -5.98 18.80 -4.97
C TRP A 40 -7.22 17.90 -4.85
N TYR A 41 -7.21 16.90 -3.96
CA TYR A 41 -8.43 16.15 -3.60
C TYR A 41 -9.54 17.04 -3.02
N LYS A 42 -9.19 18.14 -2.34
CA LYS A 42 -10.16 19.11 -1.79
C LYS A 42 -10.69 20.11 -2.83
N ASN A 43 -9.97 20.31 -3.94
CA ASN A 43 -10.27 21.29 -5.00
C ASN A 43 -10.54 20.59 -6.34
N GLN A 44 -11.61 19.79 -6.37
CA GLN A 44 -12.01 18.91 -7.48
C GLN A 44 -12.61 19.65 -8.71
N THR A 45 -12.17 20.87 -9.02
CA THR A 45 -12.76 21.73 -10.07
C THR A 45 -11.78 22.32 -11.10
N ASN A 46 -10.45 22.20 -10.95
CA ASN A 46 -9.51 22.83 -11.89
C ASN A 46 -8.80 21.82 -12.84
N PRO A 47 -8.89 21.99 -14.18
CA PRO A 47 -8.46 21.01 -15.19
C PRO A 47 -6.96 21.01 -15.56
N SER A 48 -6.12 21.87 -14.99
CA SER A 48 -4.79 22.15 -15.59
C SER A 48 -3.62 21.26 -15.15
N PHE A 49 -3.79 20.35 -14.18
CA PHE A 49 -2.72 19.43 -13.72
C PHE A 49 -3.09 17.96 -13.94
N CYS A 50 -3.16 17.56 -15.22
CA CYS A 50 -3.66 16.27 -15.68
C CYS A 50 -2.72 15.08 -15.36
N CYS A 51 -1.40 15.31 -15.24
CA CYS A 51 -0.41 14.23 -15.10
C CYS A 51 -0.48 13.49 -13.75
N PHE A 52 -0.87 14.18 -12.67
CA PHE A 52 -1.06 13.56 -11.34
C PHE A 52 -2.51 13.12 -11.07
N ARG A 53 -3.45 13.55 -11.93
CA ARG A 53 -4.86 13.15 -11.89
C ARG A 53 -5.04 11.70 -12.31
N LEU A 54 -4.20 11.17 -13.20
CA LEU A 54 -4.35 9.82 -13.77
C LEU A 54 -4.32 8.71 -12.72
N THR A 55 -3.44 8.74 -11.72
CA THR A 55 -3.31 7.62 -10.76
C THR A 55 -4.51 7.54 -9.82
N LEU A 56 -5.10 8.67 -9.44
CA LEU A 56 -6.30 8.74 -8.59
C LEU A 56 -7.61 8.65 -9.40
N PHE A 57 -7.66 9.17 -10.64
CA PHE A 57 -8.79 8.94 -11.54
C PHE A 57 -8.87 7.47 -11.93
N LEU A 58 -7.74 6.81 -12.21
CA LEU A 58 -7.71 5.36 -12.45
C LEU A 58 -8.15 4.61 -11.21
N ALA A 59 -7.70 4.96 -10.00
CA ALA A 59 -8.19 4.29 -8.79
C ALA A 59 -9.69 4.52 -8.54
N TYR A 60 -10.20 5.74 -8.75
CA TYR A 60 -11.62 6.08 -8.55
C TYR A 60 -12.55 5.56 -9.66
N TYR A 61 -12.09 5.46 -10.90
CA TYR A 61 -12.84 4.86 -12.02
C TYR A 61 -12.69 3.35 -12.11
N ALA A 62 -11.54 2.78 -11.74
CA ALA A 62 -11.27 1.35 -11.86
C ALA A 62 -11.71 0.54 -10.64
N LEU A 63 -11.89 1.16 -9.46
CA LEU A 63 -12.46 0.49 -8.30
C LEU A 63 -13.92 0.88 -8.14
N PRO A 64 -14.88 0.11 -8.70
CA PRO A 64 -16.26 0.25 -8.28
C PRO A 64 -16.33 -0.03 -6.77
N ASN A 65 -16.92 0.90 -6.03
CA ASN A 65 -17.36 0.65 -4.66
C ASN A 65 -18.30 -0.57 -4.63
N LEU A 66 -18.65 -1.06 -3.43
CA LEU A 66 -19.63 -2.14 -3.30
C LEU A 66 -20.85 -1.86 -4.19
N PRO A 67 -21.42 -2.87 -4.87
CA PRO A 67 -22.53 -2.66 -5.80
C PRO A 67 -23.81 -2.16 -5.11
N SER A 68 -23.83 -2.10 -3.76
CA SER A 68 -24.84 -1.43 -2.95
C SER A 68 -24.71 0.10 -2.93
N ASN A 69 -23.54 0.69 -3.21
CA ASN A 69 -23.28 2.13 -3.23
C ASN A 69 -22.26 2.53 -4.33
N THR A 70 -22.53 2.10 -5.57
CA THR A 70 -21.68 2.43 -6.73
C THR A 70 -21.93 3.88 -7.17
N ARG A 71 -20.91 4.74 -7.05
CA ARG A 71 -20.92 6.14 -7.53
C ARG A 71 -20.18 6.32 -8.87
N VAL A 72 -19.96 5.22 -9.60
CA VAL A 72 -19.13 5.21 -10.80
C VAL A 72 -20.00 5.40 -12.03
N ASN A 73 -19.71 6.44 -12.83
CA ASN A 73 -20.51 6.81 -14.01
C ASN A 73 -20.37 5.87 -15.21
N TRP A 74 -19.44 4.90 -15.17
CA TRP A 74 -19.21 3.96 -16.27
C TRP A 74 -20.06 2.69 -16.16
N LEU A 75 -20.54 2.33 -14.96
CA LEU A 75 -21.34 1.11 -14.77
C LEU A 75 -22.82 1.45 -14.98
N LYS A 76 -23.46 0.78 -15.95
CA LYS A 76 -24.89 1.00 -16.23
C LYS A 76 -25.74 0.47 -15.07
N PRO A 77 -26.94 1.05 -14.81
CA PRO A 77 -27.82 0.56 -13.74
C PRO A 77 -28.23 -0.91 -13.90
N GLU A 78 -28.28 -1.42 -15.14
CA GLU A 78 -28.55 -2.83 -15.44
C GLU A 78 -27.39 -3.76 -15.07
N GLU A 79 -26.15 -3.30 -15.19
CA GLU A 79 -24.96 -4.09 -14.79
C GLU A 79 -24.82 -4.13 -13.26
N VAL A 80 -25.23 -3.05 -12.60
CA VAL A 80 -25.30 -2.98 -11.12
C VAL A 80 -26.32 -3.99 -10.59
N SER A 81 -27.52 -4.07 -11.19
CA SER A 81 -28.56 -5.02 -10.73
C SER A 81 -28.14 -6.47 -10.97
N LEU A 82 -27.50 -6.78 -12.11
CA LEU A 82 -26.93 -8.10 -12.37
C LEU A 82 -25.81 -8.46 -11.37
N ALA A 83 -24.95 -7.51 -11.01
CA ALA A 83 -23.92 -7.71 -9.99
C ALA A 83 -24.52 -7.96 -8.60
N GLN A 84 -25.60 -7.25 -8.25
CA GLN A 84 -26.35 -7.48 -7.00
C GLN A 84 -27.02 -8.86 -6.98
N GLN A 85 -27.60 -9.30 -8.10
CA GLN A 85 -28.15 -10.66 -8.23
C GLN A 85 -27.07 -11.72 -8.01
N ARG A 86 -25.90 -11.56 -8.65
CA ARG A 86 -24.75 -12.48 -8.45
C ARG A 86 -24.28 -12.54 -6.99
N MET A 87 -24.35 -11.43 -6.25
CA MET A 87 -24.03 -11.44 -4.82
C MET A 87 -25.05 -12.23 -3.99
N VAL A 88 -26.33 -12.10 -4.32
CA VAL A 88 -27.42 -12.88 -3.69
C VAL A 88 -27.28 -14.36 -4.03
N ASP A 89 -27.01 -14.70 -5.30
CA ASP A 89 -26.81 -16.08 -5.77
C ASP A 89 -25.57 -16.73 -5.11
N ALA A 90 -24.52 -15.93 -4.87
CA ALA A 90 -23.33 -16.35 -4.12
C ALA A 90 -23.57 -16.48 -2.60
N GLY A 91 -24.80 -16.27 -2.13
CA GLY A 91 -25.18 -16.37 -0.72
C GLY A 91 -24.56 -15.30 0.17
N LYS A 92 -24.06 -14.20 -0.42
CA LYS A 92 -23.54 -13.04 0.33
C LYS A 92 -24.69 -12.07 0.56
N GLY A 93 -25.27 -12.13 1.76
CA GLY A 93 -26.36 -11.25 2.17
C GLY A 93 -25.99 -9.76 2.09
N LYS A 94 -27.01 -8.91 1.92
CA LYS A 94 -26.89 -7.45 2.01
C LYS A 94 -26.22 -7.08 3.34
N ASP A 95 -25.39 -6.05 3.31
CA ASP A 95 -24.56 -5.55 4.42
C ASP A 95 -25.30 -5.63 5.76
N GLU A 96 -25.01 -6.67 6.55
CA GLU A 96 -25.56 -6.81 7.88
C GLU A 96 -24.77 -5.89 8.81
N PRO A 97 -25.41 -5.03 9.62
CA PRO A 97 -24.69 -4.16 10.54
C PRO A 97 -23.79 -4.99 11.43
N VAL A 98 -22.55 -4.52 11.66
CA VAL A 98 -21.56 -5.23 12.47
C VAL A 98 -22.12 -5.44 13.87
N THR A 99 -22.69 -6.61 14.08
CA THR A 99 -23.37 -6.98 15.30
C THR A 99 -22.40 -7.79 16.15
N PHE A 100 -22.36 -7.54 17.46
CA PHE A 100 -21.49 -8.25 18.40
C PHE A 100 -21.66 -9.79 18.31
N ASN A 101 -22.87 -10.24 18.02
CA ASN A 101 -23.19 -11.66 17.77
C ASN A 101 -22.53 -12.19 16.49
N GLY A 102 -22.44 -11.38 15.44
CA GLY A 102 -21.73 -11.71 14.20
C GLY A 102 -20.24 -11.85 14.43
N LEU A 103 -19.63 -10.94 15.19
CA LEU A 103 -18.22 -11.02 15.56
C LEU A 103 -17.91 -12.29 16.36
N LYS A 104 -18.73 -12.62 17.37
CA LYS A 104 -18.59 -13.85 18.15
C LYS A 104 -18.70 -15.11 17.29
N ARG A 105 -19.59 -15.10 16.29
CA ARG A 105 -19.75 -16.20 15.31
C ARG A 105 -18.51 -16.38 14.43
N VAL A 106 -17.87 -15.29 14.02
CA VAL A 106 -16.64 -15.34 13.21
C VAL A 106 -15.45 -15.82 14.04
N LEU A 107 -15.26 -15.25 15.23
CA LEU A 107 -14.18 -15.63 16.15
C LEU A 107 -14.32 -17.07 16.70
N GLY A 108 -15.54 -17.63 16.70
CA GLY A 108 -15.77 -19.03 17.08
C GLY A 108 -15.39 -20.05 16.00
N LYS A 109 -15.16 -19.64 14.74
CA LYS A 109 -14.79 -20.56 13.67
C LYS A 109 -13.28 -20.85 13.70
N TRP A 110 -12.91 -22.12 13.66
CA TRP A 110 -11.49 -22.53 13.63
C TRP A 110 -10.73 -21.97 12.42
N HIS A 111 -11.40 -21.79 11.27
CA HIS A 111 -10.82 -21.20 10.06
C HIS A 111 -10.25 -19.79 10.30
N PHE A 112 -10.90 -18.99 11.17
CA PHE A 112 -10.41 -17.66 11.53
C PHE A 112 -9.06 -17.77 12.22
N TRP A 113 -8.96 -18.62 13.24
CA TRP A 113 -7.71 -18.79 14.00
C TRP A 113 -6.58 -19.39 13.15
N VAL A 114 -6.85 -20.40 12.32
CA VAL A 114 -5.84 -20.98 11.43
C VAL A 114 -5.32 -19.95 10.43
N TYR A 115 -6.22 -19.16 9.81
CA TYR A 115 -5.83 -18.11 8.89
C TYR A 115 -5.05 -17.00 9.59
N THR A 116 -5.52 -16.53 10.75
CA THR A 116 -4.83 -15.50 11.54
C THR A 116 -3.44 -15.97 11.94
N THR A 117 -3.31 -17.18 12.47
CA THR A 117 -2.02 -17.74 12.87
C THR A 117 -1.07 -17.89 11.68
N TYR A 118 -1.54 -18.45 10.56
CA TYR A 118 -0.76 -18.54 9.32
C TYR A 118 -0.28 -17.16 8.86
N TYR A 119 -1.18 -16.18 8.84
CA TYR A 119 -0.87 -14.82 8.42
C TYR A 119 0.11 -14.11 9.38
N THR A 120 0.00 -14.35 10.69
CA THR A 120 0.97 -13.85 11.67
C THR A 120 2.37 -14.42 11.41
N PHE A 121 2.49 -15.74 11.19
CA PHE A 121 3.78 -16.35 10.86
C PHE A 121 4.36 -15.82 9.56
N PHE A 122 3.51 -15.62 8.54
CA PHE A 122 3.91 -15.00 7.28
C PHE A 122 4.50 -13.60 7.51
N ILE A 123 3.82 -12.72 8.24
CA ILE A 123 4.32 -11.37 8.55
C ILE A 123 5.61 -11.41 9.38
N CYS A 124 5.70 -12.30 10.37
CA CYS A 124 6.91 -12.45 11.18
C CYS A 124 8.12 -12.83 10.31
N SER A 125 7.93 -13.71 9.31
CA SER A 125 8.98 -14.07 8.37
C SER A 125 9.43 -12.90 7.50
N GLU A 126 8.49 -12.04 7.06
CA GLU A 126 8.81 -10.90 6.21
C GLU A 126 9.60 -9.80 6.95
N ASN A 127 9.31 -9.61 8.24
CA ASN A 127 9.97 -8.59 9.05
C ASN A 127 11.48 -8.80 9.19
N ILE A 128 11.98 -10.04 9.09
CA ILE A 128 13.41 -10.36 9.13
C ILE A 128 14.17 -9.59 8.04
N GLY A 129 13.58 -9.42 6.85
CA GLY A 129 14.17 -8.66 5.76
C GLY A 129 14.34 -7.17 6.07
N LEU A 130 13.51 -6.60 6.95
CA LEU A 130 13.61 -5.20 7.38
C LEU A 130 14.72 -5.00 8.43
N TYR A 131 14.95 -6.00 9.30
CA TYR A 131 16.00 -5.96 10.32
C TYR A 131 17.42 -6.14 9.75
N MET A 132 17.57 -6.61 8.51
CA MET A 132 18.88 -6.73 7.87
C MET A 132 19.62 -5.39 7.78
N ASN A 133 18.91 -4.27 7.61
CA ASN A 133 19.49 -2.93 7.68
C ASN A 133 20.16 -2.64 9.03
N LEU A 134 19.49 -2.99 10.13
CA LEU A 134 19.98 -2.79 11.49
C LEU A 134 21.17 -3.71 11.78
N TRP A 135 21.13 -4.96 11.30
CA TRP A 135 22.24 -5.89 11.41
C TRP A 135 23.47 -5.40 10.64
N LEU A 136 23.31 -4.96 9.39
CA LEU A 136 24.41 -4.37 8.60
C LEU A 136 24.99 -3.11 9.26
N LYS A 137 24.15 -2.31 9.95
CA LYS A 137 24.60 -1.17 10.75
C LYS A 137 25.43 -1.60 11.96
N SER A 138 25.06 -2.68 12.66
CA SER A 138 25.80 -3.19 13.83
C SER A 138 27.20 -3.73 13.49
N LEU A 139 27.44 -4.11 12.23
CA LEU A 139 28.75 -4.60 11.78
C LEU A 139 29.80 -3.49 11.61
N HIS A 140 29.40 -2.21 11.68
CA HIS A 140 30.25 -1.01 11.56
C HIS A 140 31.23 -0.96 10.37
N ARG A 141 31.08 -1.85 9.37
CA ARG A 141 31.99 -2.01 8.23
C ARG A 141 31.45 -1.40 6.92
N TYR A 142 30.14 -1.15 6.85
CA TYR A 142 29.46 -0.72 5.62
C TYR A 142 29.12 0.76 5.65
N SER A 143 29.21 1.42 4.49
CA SER A 143 28.80 2.82 4.35
C SER A 143 27.27 2.94 4.40
N VAL A 144 26.77 4.10 4.83
CA VAL A 144 25.32 4.36 4.94
C VAL A 144 24.56 4.10 3.62
N PRO A 145 25.09 4.44 2.43
CA PRO A 145 24.46 4.08 1.16
C PRO A 145 24.39 2.57 0.89
N GLN A 146 25.43 1.83 1.26
CA GLN A 146 25.50 0.37 1.10
C GLN A 146 24.49 -0.34 2.01
N ILE A 147 24.38 0.11 3.26
CA ILE A 147 23.42 -0.44 4.23
C ILE A 147 22.00 -0.35 3.67
N ASN A 148 21.62 0.78 3.05
CA ASN A 148 20.28 0.99 2.49
C ASN A 148 20.03 0.24 1.16
N THR A 149 21.10 -0.12 0.43
CA THR A 149 21.00 -0.74 -0.90
C THR A 149 20.95 -2.27 -0.82
N TYR A 150 21.70 -2.92 0.07
CA TYR A 150 21.71 -4.39 0.15
C TYR A 150 20.34 -5.06 0.40
N PRO A 151 19.47 -4.55 1.30
CA PRO A 151 18.14 -5.12 1.49
C PRO A 151 17.19 -4.96 0.32
N THR A 152 17.50 -4.11 -0.67
CA THR A 152 16.69 -4.05 -1.89
C THR A 152 16.84 -5.31 -2.74
N VAL A 153 17.97 -6.03 -2.66
CA VAL A 153 18.19 -7.29 -3.38
C VAL A 153 17.18 -8.35 -2.93
N ILE A 154 16.90 -8.45 -1.63
CA ILE A 154 15.88 -9.37 -1.09
C ILE A 154 14.53 -9.10 -1.74
N LYS A 155 14.13 -7.83 -1.79
CA LYS A 155 12.84 -7.44 -2.37
C LYS A 155 12.81 -7.67 -3.90
N ALA A 156 13.95 -7.61 -4.59
CA ALA A 156 14.04 -7.91 -6.02
C ALA A 156 13.83 -9.41 -6.28
N VAL A 157 14.44 -10.26 -5.45
CA VAL A 157 14.20 -11.70 -5.46
C VAL A 157 12.73 -12.00 -5.16
N THR A 158 12.12 -11.29 -4.20
CA THR A 158 10.68 -11.44 -3.91
C THR A 158 9.83 -11.18 -5.15
N ILE A 159 10.09 -10.09 -5.89
CA ILE A 159 9.36 -9.80 -7.13
C ILE A 159 9.51 -10.94 -8.14
N LEU A 160 10.73 -11.41 -8.36
CA LEU A 160 10.98 -12.50 -9.31
C LEU A 160 10.24 -13.78 -8.89
N THR A 161 10.31 -14.15 -7.61
CA THR A 161 9.59 -15.32 -7.10
C THR A 161 8.08 -15.14 -7.23
N THR A 162 7.54 -13.96 -6.94
CA THR A 162 6.10 -13.69 -7.08
C THR A 162 5.65 -13.77 -8.54
N LEU A 163 6.48 -13.35 -9.50
CA LEU A 163 6.18 -13.49 -10.93
C LEU A 163 6.27 -14.94 -11.43
N ILE A 164 7.05 -15.78 -10.78
CA ILE A 164 7.17 -17.22 -11.13
C ILE A 164 6.03 -18.03 -10.51
N TYR A 165 5.63 -17.70 -9.27
CA TYR A 165 4.60 -18.42 -8.55
C TYR A 165 3.18 -17.86 -8.72
N GLY A 166 3.04 -16.60 -9.13
CA GLY A 166 1.77 -15.89 -9.33
C GLY A 166 1.26 -15.97 -10.76
#